data_AF-A0A960W0D3-F1
#
_entry.id   AF-A0A960W0D3-F1
#
_cell.length_a   1.000
_cell.length_b   1.000
_cell.length_c   1.000
_cell.angle_alpha   90.00
_cell.angle_beta   90.00
_cell.angle_gamma   90.00
#
_symmetry.space_group_name_H-M   'P 1'
#
loop_
_entity.id
_entity.type
_entity.pdbx_description
1 polymer ?
#
loop_
_entity_poly.entity_id
_entity_poly.type
_entity_poly.pdbx_seq_one_letter_code
_entity_poly.pdbx_strand_id
1 'polypeptide(L)'
;MSSPKFEEFLVRLYTNGDFRERFLENPYIYAKKFGLAEEESKSLEQIDKIGLALAARSYEHKRKRINKKKRNIWKKIISIIKRIKMN
;
A
#
# COMPACT_ATOMS: atom_id res chain seq x y z
N MET A 1 5.05 14.92 -16.55
CA MET A 1 4.00 14.02 -16.02
C MET A 1 4.61 12.64 -15.87
N SER A 2 4.40 11.96 -14.73
CA SER A 2 4.84 10.57 -14.54
C SER A 2 3.98 9.62 -15.39
N SER A 3 4.54 8.49 -15.80
CA SER A 3 3.76 7.48 -16.52
C SER A 3 2.75 6.78 -15.57
N PRO A 4 1.61 6.29 -16.07
CA PRO A 4 0.67 5.49 -15.26
C PRO A 4 1.34 4.28 -14.60
N LYS A 5 2.36 3.72 -15.25
CA LYS A 5 3.12 2.57 -14.75
C LYS A 5 4.02 2.95 -13.58
N PHE A 6 4.61 4.14 -13.61
CA PHE A 6 5.35 4.69 -12.49
C PHE A 6 4.44 4.93 -11.28
N GLU A 7 3.24 5.46 -11.50
CA GLU A 7 2.26 5.64 -10.43
C GLU A 7 1.83 4.31 -9.82
N GLU A 8 1.56 3.30 -10.66
CA GLU A 8 1.27 1.94 -10.19
C GLU A 8 2.42 1.38 -9.35
N PHE A 9 3.66 1.58 -9.78
CA PHE A 9 4.86 1.16 -9.06
C PHE A 9 4.91 1.81 -7.67
N LEU A 10 4.72 3.13 -7.59
CA LEU A 10 4.70 3.86 -6.32
C LEU A 10 3.58 3.37 -5.40
N VAL A 11 2.37 3.16 -5.93
CA VAL A 11 1.25 2.61 -5.17
C VAL A 11 1.62 1.26 -4.56
N ARG A 12 2.23 0.35 -5.33
CA ARG A 12 2.71 -0.95 -4.81
C ARG A 12 3.78 -0.75 -3.73
N LEU A 13 4.73 0.15 -3.95
CA LEU A 13 5.82 0.44 -3.02
C LEU A 13 5.32 0.94 -1.65
N TYR A 14 4.29 1.77 -1.64
CA TYR A 14 3.68 2.30 -0.41
C TYR A 14 2.74 1.33 0.30
N THR A 15 2.15 0.36 -0.42
CA THR A 15 1.06 -0.47 0.11
C THR A 15 1.40 -1.93 0.32
N ASN A 16 2.47 -2.44 -0.30
CA ASN A 16 2.93 -3.82 -0.22
C ASN A 16 4.32 -3.87 0.45
N GLY A 17 4.43 -4.62 1.56
CA GLY A 17 5.67 -4.77 2.33
C GLY A 17 6.74 -5.53 1.56
N ASP A 18 6.41 -6.76 1.14
CA ASP A 18 7.32 -7.65 0.41
C ASP A 18 7.84 -7.02 -0.89
N PHE A 19 6.98 -6.30 -1.61
CA PHE A 19 7.38 -5.58 -2.81
C PHE A 19 8.42 -4.50 -2.50
N ARG A 20 8.23 -3.75 -1.40
CA ARG A 20 9.16 -2.72 -0.95
C ARG A 20 10.48 -3.31 -0.47
N GLU A 21 10.45 -4.41 0.27
CA GLU A 21 11.67 -5.09 0.73
C GLU A 21 12.53 -5.53 -0.45
N ARG A 22 11.94 -6.22 -1.43
CA ARG A 22 12.64 -6.63 -2.67
C ARG A 22 13.14 -5.45 -3.49
N PHE A 23 12.37 -4.36 -3.54
CA PHE A 23 12.82 -3.13 -4.20
C PHE A 23 14.05 -2.54 -3.52
N LEU A 24 14.10 -2.51 -2.18
CA LEU A 24 15.20 -1.89 -1.44
C LEU A 24 16.55 -2.63 -1.58
N GLU A 25 16.54 -3.90 -1.97
CA GLU A 25 17.75 -4.68 -2.27
C GLU A 25 18.48 -4.15 -3.51
N ASN A 26 17.74 -3.83 -4.58
CA ASN A 26 18.31 -3.27 -5.80
C ASN A 26 17.27 -2.39 -6.54
N PRO A 27 17.11 -1.12 -6.12
CA PRO A 27 16.03 -0.24 -6.59
C PRO A 27 15.96 -0.08 -8.11
N TYR A 28 17.09 0.23 -8.73
CA TYR A 28 17.17 0.47 -10.17
C TYR A 28 16.84 -0.79 -10.96
N ILE A 29 17.48 -1.94 -10.66
CA ILE A 29 17.23 -3.18 -11.40
C ILE A 29 15.79 -3.65 -11.19
N TYR A 30 15.23 -3.49 -9.99
CA TYR A 30 13.86 -3.87 -9.70
C TYR A 30 12.85 -3.00 -10.48
N ALA A 31 13.07 -1.69 -10.54
CA ALA A 31 12.29 -0.75 -11.36
C ALA A 31 12.38 -1.06 -12.87
N LYS A 32 13.59 -1.33 -13.38
CA LYS A 32 13.81 -1.73 -14.78
C LYS A 32 13.12 -3.04 -15.13
N LYS A 33 13.18 -4.06 -14.25
CA LYS A 33 12.47 -5.34 -14.44
C LYS A 33 10.96 -5.19 -14.40
N PHE A 34 10.44 -4.23 -13.63
CA PHE A 34 9.04 -3.85 -13.68
C PHE A 34 8.67 -3.18 -15.02
N GLY A 35 9.67 -2.75 -15.79
CA GLY A 35 9.53 -2.14 -17.11
C GLY A 35 9.24 -0.65 -17.04
N LEU A 36 9.84 0.04 -16.07
CA LEU A 36 9.89 1.50 -16.00
C LEU A 36 10.95 2.06 -16.96
N ALA A 37 10.79 3.32 -17.34
CA ALA A 37 11.78 4.03 -18.15
C ALA A 37 13.12 4.16 -17.39
N GLU A 38 14.18 4.50 -18.13
CA GLU A 38 15.51 4.65 -17.56
C GLU A 38 15.56 5.76 -16.51
N GLU A 39 14.97 6.91 -16.85
CA GLU A 39 14.90 8.11 -16.03
C GLU A 39 14.07 7.88 -14.77
N GLU A 40 12.95 7.16 -14.91
CA GLU A 40 12.09 6.76 -13.79
C GLU A 40 12.82 5.79 -12.84
N SER A 41 13.58 4.84 -13.39
CA SER A 41 14.34 3.86 -12.59
C SER A 41 15.47 4.53 -11.80
N LYS A 42 16.19 5.47 -12.43
CA LYS A 42 17.21 6.30 -11.74
C LYS A 42 16.59 7.18 -10.66
N SER A 43 15.41 7.75 -10.93
CA SER A 43 14.69 8.55 -9.94
C SER A 43 14.29 7.72 -8.72
N LEU A 44 13.86 6.47 -8.92
CA LEU A 44 13.52 5.54 -7.84
C LEU A 44 14.74 5.08 -7.05
N GLU A 45 15.91 4.96 -7.68
CA GLU A 45 17.16 4.65 -6.99
C GLU A 45 17.55 5.74 -5.98
N GLN A 46 17.24 7.00 -6.28
CA GLN A 46 17.51 8.16 -5.45
C GLN A 46 16.40 8.49 -4.44
N ILE A 47 15.35 7.68 -4.35
CA ILE A 47 14.21 7.97 -3.47
C ILE A 47 14.63 8.01 -1.99
N ASP A 48 14.01 8.90 -1.23
CA ASP A 48 14.17 8.94 0.24
C ASP A 48 13.57 7.66 0.87
N LYS A 49 14.46 6.74 1.25
CA LYS A 49 14.11 5.45 1.87
C LYS A 49 13.45 5.63 3.25
N ILE A 50 13.84 6.67 4.00
CA ILE A 50 13.30 6.94 5.34
C ILE A 50 11.87 7.47 5.20
N GLY A 51 11.68 8.48 4.36
CA GLY A 51 10.36 9.02 4.03
C GLY A 51 9.41 7.96 3.48
N LEU A 52 9.91 7.09 2.61
CA LEU A 52 9.16 5.94 2.08
C LEU A 52 8.68 5.00 3.19
N ALA A 53 9.57 4.59 4.11
CA ALA A 53 9.22 3.70 5.20
C ALA A 53 8.20 4.32 6.16
N LEU A 54 8.36 5.61 6.49
CA LEU A 54 7.45 6.36 7.36
C LEU A 54 6.04 6.46 6.74
N ALA A 55 5.98 6.80 5.46
CA ALA A 55 4.72 6.90 4.72
C ALA A 55 4.02 5.54 4.63
N ALA A 56 4.74 4.48 4.25
CA ALA A 56 4.21 3.11 4.17
C ALA A 56 3.60 2.65 5.51
N ARG A 57 4.31 2.87 6.63
CA ARG A 57 3.80 2.55 7.97
C ARG A 57 2.52 3.32 8.31
N SER A 58 2.46 4.60 7.94
CA SER A 58 1.28 5.44 8.14
C SER A 58 0.07 4.91 7.34
N TYR A 59 0.27 4.52 6.09
CA TYR A 59 -0.80 3.95 5.26
C TYR A 59 -1.29 2.60 5.78
N GLU A 60 -0.38 1.75 6.24
CA GLU A 60 -0.74 0.47 6.86
C GLU A 60 -1.60 0.69 8.11
N HIS A 61 -1.22 1.63 8.97
CA HIS A 61 -1.99 1.97 10.17
C HIS A 61 -3.39 2.51 9.82
N LYS A 62 -3.48 3.42 8.83
CA LYS A 62 -4.77 3.95 8.33
C LYS A 62 -5.65 2.82 7.79
N ARG A 63 -5.11 1.89 7.00
CA ARG A 63 -5.83 0.72 6.47
C ARG A 63 -6.34 -0.21 7.57
N LYS A 64 -5.50 -0.54 8.56
CA LYS A 64 -5.91 -1.37 9.71
C LYS A 64 -7.07 -0.73 10.47
N ARG A 65 -7.06 0.60 10.66
CA ARG A 65 -8.16 1.34 11.30
C ARG A 65 -9.46 1.28 10.51
N ILE A 66 -9.40 1.48 9.18
CA ILE A 66 -10.58 1.39 8.31
C ILE A 66 -11.19 -0.02 8.36
N ASN A 67 -10.36 -1.06 8.28
CA ASN A 67 -10.81 -2.45 8.34
C ASN A 67 -11.46 -2.78 9.69
N LYS A 68 -10.88 -2.30 10.80
CA LYS A 68 -11.48 -2.44 12.14
C LYS A 68 -12.85 -1.77 12.23
N LYS A 69 -12.99 -0.55 11.68
CA LYS A 69 -14.27 0.18 11.64
C LYS A 69 -15.33 -0.60 10.84
N LYS A 70 -14.99 -1.09 9.65
CA LYS A 70 -15.89 -1.93 8.83
C LYS A 70 -16.34 -3.16 9.61
N ARG A 71 -15.42 -3.91 10.22
CA ARG A 71 -15.75 -5.11 11.03
C ARG A 71 -16.74 -4.81 12.16
N ASN A 72 -16.56 -3.68 12.85
CA ASN A 72 -17.44 -3.28 13.96
C ASN A 72 -18.86 -2.94 13.47
N ILE A 73 -18.99 -2.27 12.32
CA ILE A 73 -20.30 -1.98 11.71
C ILE A 73 -21.04 -3.28 11.35
N TRP A 74 -20.35 -4.21 10.68
CA TRP A 74 -20.92 -5.52 10.33
C TRP A 74 -21.37 -6.30 11.56
N LYS A 75 -20.57 -6.32 12.64
CA LYS A 75 -20.97 -6.94 13.92
C LYS A 75 -22.25 -6.32 14.50
N LYS A 76 -22.38 -4.99 14.44
CA LYS A 76 -23.58 -4.28 14.92
C LYS A 76 -24.81 -4.61 14.08
N ILE A 77 -24.68 -4.67 12.76
CA ILE A 77 -25.79 -5.06 11.87
C ILE A 77 -26.24 -6.50 12.17
N ILE A 78 -25.29 -7.44 12.27
CA ILE A 78 -25.60 -8.84 12.62
C ILE A 78 -26.31 -8.95 13.97
N SER A 79 -25.88 -8.18 14.98
CA SER A 79 -26.54 -8.23 16.29
C SER A 79 -27.96 -7.67 16.25
N ILE A 80 -28.22 -6.63 15.46
CA ILE A 80 -29.58 -6.09 15.25
C ILE A 80 -30.47 -7.13 14.57
N ILE A 81 -29.99 -7.79 13.50
CA ILE A 81 -30.75 -8.83 12.80
C ILE A 81 -31.07 -10.00 13.73
N LYS A 82 -30.10 -10.47 14.54
CA LYS A 82 -30.34 -11.54 15.52
C LYS A 82 -31.41 -11.15 16.55
N ARG A 83 -31.43 -9.89 17.00
CA ARG A 83 -32.39 -9.40 17.98
C ARG A 83 -33.81 -9.31 17.43
N ILE A 84 -33.97 -8.95 16.15
CA ILE A 84 -35.26 -8.92 15.45
C ILE A 84 -35.82 -10.34 15.28
N LYS A 85 -34.97 -11.33 15.00
CA LYS A 85 -35.39 -12.72 14.76
C LYS A 85 -35.72 -13.50 16.05
N MET A 86 -35.37 -12.96 17.22
CA MET A 86 -35.63 -13.57 18.54
C MET A 86 -36.89 -13.01 19.23
N ASN A 87 -37.46 -11.93 18.72
CA ASN A 87 -38.77 -11.40 19.10
C ASN A 87 -39.82 -11.85 18.08
#